data_AF-A0A1F4LV42-F1
#
_entry.id   AF-A0A1F4LV42-F1
#
_cell.length_a   1.000
_cell.length_b   1.000
_cell.length_c   1.000
_cell.angle_alpha   90.00
_cell.angle_beta   90.00
_cell.angle_gamma   90.00
#
_symmetry.space_group_name_H-M   'P 1'
#
loop_
_entity.id
_entity.type
_entity.pdbx_description
1 polymer ?
#
loop_
_entity_poly.entity_id
_entity_poly.type
_entity_poly.pdbx_seq_one_letter_code
_entity_poly.pdbx_strand_id
1 'polypeptide(L)' 'MPLNLQANFSEPGQRYFRAFTPGDDFYQTLIDTHRDLSDEQSAMVNAKLVLLLANHIGDITVLREAMHIAHNDA' A
#
# COMPACT_ATOMS: atom_id res chain seq x y z
N MET A 1 -5.12 15.76 5.66
CA MET A 1 -3.84 16.13 4.97
C MET A 1 -3.99 15.72 3.51
N PRO A 2 -3.42 16.40 2.49
CA PRO A 2 -3.53 15.91 1.11
C PRO A 2 -2.82 14.56 0.94
N LEU A 3 -3.30 13.72 0.01
CA LEU A 3 -2.65 12.47 -0.34
C LEU A 3 -1.23 12.72 -0.90
N ASN A 4 -0.24 11.94 -0.43
CA ASN A 4 1.13 12.01 -0.96
C ASN A 4 1.31 10.97 -2.07
N LEU A 5 1.71 11.42 -3.26
CA LEU A 5 1.95 10.57 -4.44
C LEU A 5 3.43 10.27 -4.69
N GLN A 6 4.33 10.79 -3.86
CA GLN A 6 5.78 10.54 -3.95
C GLN A 6 6.18 9.32 -3.12
N ALA A 7 7.32 8.70 -3.45
CA ALA A 7 7.88 7.61 -2.66
C ALA A 7 8.12 8.06 -1.22
N ASN A 8 7.41 7.44 -0.27
CA ASN A 8 7.42 7.81 1.14
C ASN A 8 7.53 6.57 2.06
N PHE A 9 8.25 5.55 1.60
CA PHE A 9 8.51 4.34 2.38
C PHE A 9 9.68 4.58 3.33
N SER A 10 9.46 4.34 4.62
CA SER A 10 10.51 4.43 5.65
C SER A 10 10.13 3.59 6.86
N GLU A 11 11.14 3.13 7.60
CA GLU A 11 10.97 2.45 8.88
C GLU A 11 11.58 3.31 9.99
N PRO A 12 10.84 3.59 11.09
CA PRO A 12 11.37 4.36 12.21
C PRO A 12 12.65 3.73 12.76
N GLY A 13 13.74 4.51 12.79
CA GLY A 13 15.05 4.06 13.31
C GLY A 13 15.92 3.32 12.30
N GLN A 14 15.41 2.99 11.11
CA GLN A 14 16.18 2.37 10.04
C GLN A 14 16.80 3.44 9.13
N ARG A 15 18.10 3.30 8.79
CA ARG A 15 18.75 4.13 7.77
C ARG A 15 19.03 3.29 6.53
N TYR A 16 18.31 3.57 5.46
CA TYR A 16 18.54 2.93 4.17
C TYR A 16 19.67 3.65 3.42
N PHE A 17 20.65 2.88 2.94
CA PHE A 17 21.76 3.41 2.12
C PHE A 17 21.33 3.72 0.68
N ARG A 18 20.21 3.13 0.22
CA ARG A 18 19.60 3.39 -1.08
C ARG A 18 18.15 3.81 -0.85
N ALA A 19 17.74 4.91 -1.48
CA ALA A 19 16.43 5.52 -1.25
C ALA A 19 15.22 4.62 -1.59
N PHE A 20 15.41 3.63 -2.47
CA PHE A 20 14.31 2.77 -2.96
C PHE A 20 14.19 1.42 -2.25
N THR A 21 15.20 1.00 -1.48
CA THR A 21 15.19 -0.27 -0.72
C THR A 21 13.95 -0.49 0.15
N PRO A 22 13.44 0.48 0.93
CA PRO A 22 12.24 0.22 1.74
C PRO A 22 10.99 -0.04 0.89
N GLY A 23 10.91 0.56 -0.30
CA GLY A 23 9.83 0.27 -1.24
C GLY A 23 9.97 -1.13 -1.81
N ASP A 24 11.18 -1.52 -2.23
CA ASP A 24 11.47 -2.85 -2.76
C ASP A 24 11.15 -3.96 -1.74
N ASP A 25 11.56 -3.77 -0.48
CA ASP A 25 11.31 -4.73 0.61
C ASP A 25 9.80 -4.89 0.89
N PHE A 26 9.05 -3.78 0.87
CA PHE A 26 7.60 -3.79 0.98
C PHE A 26 6.94 -4.52 -0.19
N TYR A 27 7.36 -4.23 -1.43
CA TYR A 27 6.86 -4.90 -2.63
C TYR A 27 7.13 -6.41 -2.60
N GLN A 28 8.31 -6.83 -2.16
CA GLN A 28 8.65 -8.24 -1.99
C GLN A 28 7.72 -8.91 -0.96
N THR A 29 7.47 -8.25 0.17
CA THR A 29 6.57 -8.75 1.22
C THR A 29 5.13 -8.89 0.71
N LEU A 30 4.66 -7.95 -0.11
CA LEU A 30 3.35 -8.06 -0.76
C LEU A 30 3.31 -9.30 -1.66
N ILE A 31 4.28 -9.48 -2.56
CA ILE A 31 4.34 -10.65 -3.45
C ILE A 31 4.32 -11.95 -2.65
N ASP A 32 5.10 -12.02 -1.58
CA ASP A 32 5.18 -13.21 -0.73
C ASP A 32 3.86 -13.48 0.01
N THR A 33 3.10 -12.45 0.36
CA THR A 33 1.77 -12.59 0.97
C THR A 33 0.76 -13.25 0.03
N HIS A 34 0.94 -13.09 -1.29
CA HIS A 34 0.07 -13.69 -2.31
C HIS A 34 0.56 -15.06 -2.81
N ARG A 35 1.74 -15.51 -2.35
CA ARG A 35 2.31 -16.79 -2.78
C ARG A 35 1.40 -17.95 -2.39
N ASP A 36 1.27 -18.92 -3.31
CA ASP A 36 0.47 -20.14 -3.13
C ASP A 36 -1.05 -19.93 -2.93
N LEU A 37 -1.56 -18.73 -3.21
CA LEU A 37 -3.00 -18.42 -3.20
C LEU A 37 -3.63 -18.56 -4.59
N SER A 38 -4.90 -18.97 -4.64
CA SER A 38 -5.71 -18.81 -5.86
C SER A 38 -6.01 -17.33 -6.13
N ASP A 39 -6.46 -17.02 -7.34
CA ASP A 39 -6.85 -15.66 -7.72
C ASP A 39 -7.95 -15.10 -6.79
N GLU A 40 -8.94 -15.92 -6.41
CA GLU A 40 -10.02 -15.51 -5.50
C GLU A 40 -9.50 -15.25 -4.08
N GLN A 41 -8.57 -16.09 -3.60
CA GLN A 41 -7.94 -15.90 -2.29
C GLN A 41 -7.07 -14.64 -2.27
N SER A 42 -6.32 -14.41 -3.35
CA SER A 42 -5.50 -13.22 -3.57
C SER A 42 -6.36 -11.95 -3.58
N ALA A 43 -7.50 -11.95 -4.29
CA ALA A 43 -8.46 -10.86 -4.27
C ALA A 43 -9.04 -10.60 -2.87
N MET A 44 -9.34 -11.66 -2.11
CA MET A 44 -9.81 -11.54 -0.73
C MET A 44 -8.75 -10.92 0.20
N VAL A 45 -7.48 -11.28 0.02
CA VAL A 45 -6.36 -10.67 0.76
C VAL A 45 -6.28 -9.16 0.45
N ASN A 46 -6.36 -8.78 -0.83
CA ASN A 46 -6.35 -7.38 -1.23
C ASN A 46 -7.50 -6.59 -0.62
N ALA A 47 -8.73 -7.12 -0.66
CA ALA A 47 -9.89 -6.46 -0.06
C ALA A 47 -9.70 -6.25 1.45
N LYS A 48 -9.20 -7.26 2.18
CA LYS A 48 -8.90 -7.14 3.61
C LYS A 48 -7.80 -6.12 3.89
N LEU A 49 -6.71 -6.15 3.12
CA LEU A 49 -5.60 -5.23 3.26
C LEU A 49 -6.04 -3.78 3.05
N VAL A 50 -6.84 -3.51 2.01
CA VAL A 50 -7.42 -2.18 1.75
C VAL A 50 -8.24 -1.69 2.94
N LEU A 51 -9.10 -2.53 3.53
CA LEU A 51 -9.90 -2.15 4.69
C LEU A 51 -9.04 -1.88 5.94
N LEU A 52 -8.02 -2.69 6.18
CA LEU A 52 -7.09 -2.50 7.30
C LEU A 52 -6.31 -1.18 7.16
N LEU A 53 -5.77 -0.90 5.97
CA LEU A 53 -5.05 0.34 5.68
C LEU A 53 -5.98 1.55 5.75
N ALA A 54 -7.20 1.44 5.23
CA ALA A 54 -8.19 2.52 5.33
C ALA A 54 -8.51 2.88 6.78
N ASN A 55 -8.67 1.87 7.64
CA ASN A 55 -8.86 2.09 9.07
C ASN A 55 -7.63 2.70 9.75
N HIS A 56 -6.41 2.29 9.36
CA HIS A 56 -5.18 2.88 9.89
C HIS A 56 -5.00 4.35 9.48
N ILE A 57 -5.35 4.70 8.24
CA ILE A 57 -5.29 6.07 7.71
C ILE A 57 -6.33 6.97 8.40
N GLY A 58 -7.58 6.50 8.55
CA GLY A 58 -8.65 7.18 9.30
C GLY A 58 -9.21 8.48 8.70
N ASP A 59 -8.47 9.17 7.83
CA ASP A 59 -8.91 10.40 7.15
C ASP A 59 -9.73 10.06 5.88
N ILE A 60 -11.05 10.22 5.97
CA ILE A 60 -11.97 9.93 4.85
C ILE A 60 -11.70 10.79 3.61
N THR A 61 -11.12 11.99 3.76
CA THR A 61 -10.79 12.86 2.63
C THR A 61 -9.64 12.26 1.81
N VAL A 62 -8.61 11.77 2.50
CA VAL A 62 -7.47 11.07 1.88
C VAL A 62 -7.96 9.82 1.14
N LEU A 63 -8.84 9.04 1.75
CA LEU A 63 -9.37 7.81 1.14
C LEU A 63 -10.19 8.11 -0.12
N ARG A 64 -11.02 9.16 -0.10
CA ARG A 64 -11.80 9.59 -1.28
C ARG A 64 -10.91 10.08 -2.41
N GLU A 65 -9.88 10.87 -2.09
CA GLU A 65 -8.89 11.32 -3.05
C GLU A 65 -8.15 10.13 -3.70
N ALA A 66 -7.72 9.16 -2.91
CA ALA A 66 -7.07 7.95 -3.40
C ALA A 66 -7.97 7.14 -4.35
N MET A 67 -9.26 6.94 -3.99
CA MET A 67 -10.21 6.24 -4.86
C MET A 67 -10.48 6.98 -6.17
N HIS A 68 -10.55 8.32 -6.13
CA HIS A 68 -10.75 9.13 -7.32
C HIS A 68 -9.56 9.02 -8.28
N ILE A 69 -8.33 9.09 -7.76
CA ILE A 69 -7.11 8.93 -8.56
C ILE A 69 -7.04 7.52 -9.16
N ALA A 70 -7.22 6.48 -8.34
CA ALA A 70 -7.18 5.08 -8.78
C ALA A 70 -8.22 4.76 -9.87
N HIS A 71 -9.38 5.42 -9.85
CA HIS A 71 -10.40 5.26 -10.90
C HIS A 71 -10.03 5.95 -12.22
N ASN A 72 -9.34 7.09 -12.16
CA ASN A 72 -9.06 7.93 -13.32
C ASN A 72 -7.70 7.66 -13.97
N ASP A 73 -6.76 7.01 -13.28
CA ASP A 73 -5.45 6.61 -13.81
C ASP A 73 -5.49 5.25 -14.55
N ALA A 74 -6.66 4.62 -14.64
CA ALA A 74 -6.92 3.38 -15.40
C ALA A 74 -7.34 3.67 -16.85
#